data_AF-A0A538N8W3-F1
#
_entry.id   AF-A0A538N8W3-F1
#
_cell.length_a   1.000
_cell.length_b   1.000
_cell.length_c   1.000
_cell.angle_alpha   90.00
_cell.angle_beta   90.00
_cell.angle_gamma   90.00
#
_symmetry.space_group_name_H-M   'P 1'
#
loop_
_entity.id
_entity.type
_entity.pdbx_description
1 polymer ?
#
loop_
_entity_poly.entity_id
_entity_poly.type
_entity_poly.pdbx_seq_one_letter_code
_entity_poly.pdbx_strand_id
1 'polypeptide(L)' 'MLINCENCAVRGRACGGCVVTVMLGAPPEGVELDEEESRALAVLADAGVVPRLRLVPRDPAGPRRAA' A
#
# COMPACT_ATOMS: atom_id res chain seq x y z
N MET A 1 21.35 7.93 4.88
CA MET A 1 21.17 7.48 3.49
C MET A 1 19.77 7.89 3.04
N LEU A 2 19.63 8.59 1.92
CA LEU A 2 18.34 9.08 1.41
C LEU A 2 17.99 8.37 0.11
N ILE A 3 16.87 7.67 0.07
CA ILE A 3 16.37 7.03 -1.15
C ILE A 3 15.33 7.97 -1.76
N ASN A 4 15.63 8.50 -2.96
CA ASN A 4 14.69 9.34 -3.70
C ASN A 4 13.90 8.49 -4.69
N CYS A 5 12.70 8.07 -4.30
CA CYS A 5 11.82 7.30 -5.17
C CYS A 5 11.38 8.09 -6.41
N GLU A 6 11.33 9.43 -6.38
CA GLU A 6 10.90 10.26 -7.52
C GLU A 6 11.88 10.21 -8.69
N ASN A 7 13.17 9.95 -8.43
CA ASN A 7 14.21 9.93 -9.46
C ASN A 7 14.84 8.52 -9.65
N CYS A 8 14.15 7.48 -9.19
CA CYS A 8 14.63 6.10 -9.27
C CYS A 8 14.47 5.55 -10.70
N ALA A 9 15.58 5.16 -11.34
CA ALA A 9 15.59 4.68 -12.73
C ALA A 9 14.74 3.40 -12.98
N VAL A 10 14.39 2.67 -11.92
CA VAL A 10 13.61 1.42 -11.99
C VAL A 10 12.31 1.50 -11.18
N ARG A 11 11.84 2.73 -10.86
CA ARG A 11 10.56 2.94 -10.15
C ARG A 11 9.44 2.17 -10.85
N GLY A 12 8.56 1.54 -10.07
CA GLY A 12 7.51 0.65 -10.56
C GLY A 12 8.03 -0.75 -10.87
N ARG A 13 8.98 -0.89 -11.81
CA ARG A 13 9.44 -2.19 -12.32
C ARG A 13 10.11 -3.08 -11.27
N ALA A 14 10.93 -2.49 -10.39
CA ALA A 14 11.66 -3.23 -9.36
C ALA A 14 11.10 -2.99 -7.95
N CYS A 15 9.98 -2.28 -7.82
CA CYS A 15 9.43 -1.91 -6.51
C CYS A 15 8.99 -3.12 -5.69
N GLY A 16 8.53 -4.21 -6.32
CA GLY A 16 8.12 -5.44 -5.62
C GLY A 16 9.24 -6.12 -4.81
N GLY A 17 10.51 -5.87 -5.16
CA GLY A 17 11.68 -6.36 -4.43
C GLY A 17 12.47 -5.28 -3.67
N CYS A 18 11.96 -4.05 -3.61
CA CYS A 18 12.68 -2.93 -3.00
C CYS A 18 12.51 -2.91 -1.47
N VAL A 19 13.59 -2.68 -0.73
CA VAL A 19 13.57 -2.52 0.74
C VAL A 19 12.61 -1.44 1.21
N VAL A 20 12.36 -0.40 0.40
CA VAL A 20 11.39 0.67 0.70
C VAL A 20 9.97 0.13 0.75
N THR A 21 9.57 -0.70 -0.21
CA THR A 21 8.25 -1.36 -0.23
C THR A 21 8.11 -2.32 0.96
N VAL A 22 9.16 -3.08 1.26
CA VAL A 22 9.18 -3.99 2.42
C VAL A 22 9.01 -3.24 3.73
N MET A 23 9.64 -2.07 3.88
CA MET A 23 9.52 -1.26 5.11
C MET A 23 8.23 -0.43 5.19
N LEU A 24 7.63 -0.05 4.05
CA LEU A 24 6.46 0.84 4.02
C LEU A 24 5.13 0.11 3.76
N GLY A 25 5.16 -1.18 3.41
CA GLY A 25 4.07 -2.12 3.68
C GLY A 25 2.89 -2.17 2.70
N ALA A 26 2.93 -1.52 1.54
CA ALA A 26 1.91 -1.76 0.50
C ALA A 26 2.47 -1.56 -0.92
N PRO A 27 1.98 -2.33 -1.92
CA PRO A 27 2.27 -2.09 -3.33
C PRO A 27 1.82 -0.68 -3.78
N PRO A 28 2.52 -0.02 -4.73
CA PRO A 28 2.14 1.32 -5.21
C PRO A 28 0.75 1.37 -5.88
N GLU A 29 0.28 0.25 -6.43
CA GLU A 29 -1.05 0.06 -6.99
C GLU A 29 -2.16 0.08 -5.93
N GLY A 30 -1.84 -0.17 -4.66
CA GLY A 30 -2.80 -0.31 -3.57
C GLY A 30 -3.12 -1.78 -3.27
N VAL A 31 -4.09 -1.99 -2.40
CA VAL A 31 -4.63 -3.32 -2.05
C VAL A 31 -6.12 -3.25 -2.29
N GLU A 32 -6.64 -4.17 -3.10
CA GLU A 32 -8.07 -4.37 -3.25
C GLU A 32 -8.55 -5.24 -2.10
N LEU A 33 -9.51 -4.72 -1.33
CA LEU A 33 -10.17 -5.44 -0.26
C LEU A 33 -11.67 -5.31 -0.50
N ASP A 34 -12.37 -6.44 -0.49
CA ASP A 34 -13.82 -6.39 -0.43
C ASP A 34 -14.33 -6.04 0.99
N GLU A 35 -15.64 -5.91 1.12
CA GLU A 35 -16.31 -5.57 2.37
C GLU A 35 -16.17 -6.66 3.45
N GLU A 36 -16.04 -7.92 3.05
CA GLU A 36 -15.86 -9.03 3.98
C GLU A 36 -14.41 -9.08 4.50
N GLU A 37 -13.44 -8.94 3.61
CA GLU A 37 -12.02 -8.87 3.94
C GLU A 37 -11.71 -7.66 4.82
N SER A 38 -12.27 -6.49 4.50
CA SER A 38 -12.13 -5.27 5.30
C SER A 38 -12.70 -5.45 6.72
N ARG A 39 -13.84 -6.15 6.85
CA ARG A 39 -14.43 -6.49 8.16
C ARG A 39 -13.58 -7.50 8.93
N ALA A 40 -13.05 -8.52 8.26
CA ALA A 40 -12.18 -9.51 8.90
C ALA A 40 -10.93 -8.84 9.50
N LEU A 41 -10.30 -7.94 8.74
CA LEU A 41 -9.14 -7.17 9.21
C LEU A 41 -9.50 -6.22 10.36
N ALA A 42 -10.69 -5.64 10.37
CA ALA A 42 -11.17 -4.84 11.51
C ALA A 42 -11.30 -5.68 12.79
N VAL A 43 -11.86 -6.89 12.70
CA VAL A 43 -11.97 -7.83 13.85
C VAL A 43 -10.59 -8.23 14.38
N LEU A 44 -9.65 -8.54 13.48
CA LEU A 44 -8.28 -8.87 13.89
C LEU A 44 -7.58 -7.67 14.56
N ALA A 45 -7.85 -6.45 14.11
CA ALA A 45 -7.32 -5.24 14.71
C ALA A 45 -7.94 -4.95 16.09
N ASP A 46 -9.25 -5.16 16.24
CA ASP A 46 -9.95 -5.06 17.53
C ASP A 46 -9.40 -6.07 18.55
N ALA A 47 -9.05 -7.28 18.09
CA ALA A 47 -8.42 -8.31 18.90
C ALA A 47 -6.92 -8.07 19.17
N GLY A 48 -6.31 -7.04 18.58
CA GLY A 48 -4.89 -6.71 18.74
C GLY A 48 -3.93 -7.64 17.99
N VAL A 49 -4.42 -8.45 17.05
CA VAL A 49 -3.61 -9.38 16.24
C VAL A 49 -2.87 -8.66 15.13
N VAL A 50 -3.46 -7.58 14.60
CA VAL A 50 -2.87 -6.72 13.56
C VAL A 50 -3.04 -5.24 13.91
N PRO A 51 -2.20 -4.34 13.37
CA PRO A 51 -2.44 -2.90 13.47
C PRO A 51 -3.75 -2.49 12.79
N ARG A 52 -4.41 -1.44 13.31
CA ARG A 52 -5.57 -0.81 12.65
C ARG A 52 -5.22 -0.41 11.22
N LEU A 53 -6.06 -0.81 10.27
CA LEU A 53 -5.96 -0.37 8.88
C LEU A 53 -6.04 1.16 8.81
N ARG A 54 -5.06 1.77 8.15
CA ARG A 54 -5.03 3.20 7.82
C ARG A 54 -5.20 3.42 6.31
N LEU A 55 -5.92 2.50 5.67
CA LEU A 55 -6.24 2.57 4.25
C LEU A 55 -7.29 3.66 4.04
N VAL A 56 -7.08 4.49 3.03
CA VAL A 56 -8.03 5.53 2.63
C VAL A 56 -8.63 5.10 1.30
N PRO A 57 -9.97 5.14 1.13
CA PRO A 57 -10.60 4.81 -0.14
C PRO A 57 -9.96 5.62 -1.26
N ARG A 58 -9.53 4.93 -2.32
CA ARG A 58 -8.98 5.60 -3.49
C ARG A 58 -10.15 6.11 -4.32
N ASP A 59 -10.18 7.41 -4.59
CA ASP A 59 -11.15 7.97 -5.53
C ASP A 59 -10.89 7.36 -6.94
N PRO A 60 -11.87 6.68 -7.55
CA PRO A 60 -11.73 6.13 -8.90
C PRO A 60 -11.48 7.22 -9.97
N ALA A 61 -11.77 8.50 -9.67
CA ALA A 61 -11.49 9.65 -10.55
C ALA A 61 -10.16 10.36 -10.25
N GLY A 62 -9.39 9.89 -9.25
CA GLY A 62 -8.10 10.47 -8.91
C GLY A 62 -7.12 10.47 -10.08
N PRO A 63 -6.18 11.44 -10.16
CA PRO A 63 -5.24 11.50 -11.27
C PRO A 63 -4.51 10.18 -11.40
N ARG A 64 -4.71 9.51 -12.55
CA ARG A 64 -3.94 8.33 -12.93
C ARG A 64 -2.48 8.76 -12.97
N ARG A 65 -1.71 8.36 -11.95
CA ARG A 65 -0.26 8.54 -11.96
C ARG A 65 0.24 7.72 -13.14
N ALA A 66 0.65 8.43 -14.20
CA ALA A 66 1.22 7.82 -15.40
C ALA A 66 2.42 6.97 -14.98
N ALA A 67 2.39 5.72 -15.44
CA ALA A 67 3.43 4.71 -15.22
C ALA A 67 4.67 4.96 -16.09
#